data_AF-A0A257APG9-F1
#
_entry.id   AF-A0A257APG9-F1
#
_cell.length_a   1.000
_cell.length_b   1.000
_cell.length_c   1.000
_cell.angle_alpha   90.00
_cell.angle_beta   90.00
_cell.angle_gamma   90.00
#
_symmetry.space_group_name_H-M   'P 1'
#
loop_
_entity.id
_entity.type
_entity.pdbx_description
1 polymer ?
#
loop_
_entity_poly.entity_id
_entity_poly.type
_entity_poly.pdbx_seq_one_letter_code
_entity_poly.pdbx_strand_id
1 'polypeptide(L)'
;MEKPLDILRKSIEILKTYPLCDYCLGRQFASIGSGLTNLERGRAIKTVLFMNACAQLREGSEDFEALKILAATGFRAAAKSLEDLGLEVPEAKPCYICNGVLSRKRFNEIAEKICEELKEYEFKNFVVGARIPPDVREREDLIRSEFGIDTGEDIKGDVTREVGRILLRRFDVVVEYHNPEIVVLVDIFSNDYLIQVNPLFIKGFYRKLVRDLPQTPWYCRYCWGRGCEYCNYTGREYPESISELVGNPALEFFEALDYKFHGAGREDVDATVVGTGRPFVLELKHPRRRYLDLRELERLINERAEGKVEVSGLEYSSRRELRLLKSLSPMAS
;
A
#
# COMPACT_ATOMS: atom_id res chain seq x y z
N MET A 1 32.05 -2.14 -28.42
CA MET A 1 32.44 -2.02 -26.99
C MET A 1 32.16 -0.61 -26.41
N GLU A 2 31.61 0.33 -27.17
CA GLU A 2 31.43 1.73 -26.73
C GLU A 2 30.36 1.93 -25.63
N LYS A 3 29.29 1.11 -25.61
CA LYS A 3 28.19 1.28 -24.64
C LYS A 3 28.56 0.96 -23.17
N PRO A 4 29.30 -0.12 -22.86
CA PRO A 4 29.81 -0.35 -21.50
C PRO A 4 30.76 0.76 -21.01
N LEU A 5 31.60 1.28 -21.89
CA LEU A 5 32.51 2.40 -21.59
C LEU A 5 31.74 3.68 -21.28
N ASP A 6 30.61 3.92 -21.96
CA ASP A 6 29.75 5.07 -21.67
C ASP A 6 29.13 5.02 -20.27
N ILE A 7 28.71 3.84 -19.79
CA ILE A 7 28.17 3.67 -18.42
C ILE A 7 29.22 4.06 -17.38
N LEU A 8 30.46 3.56 -17.52
CA LEU A 8 31.54 3.85 -16.58
C LEU A 8 31.91 5.33 -16.62
N ARG A 9 32.00 5.93 -17.81
CA ARG A 9 32.27 7.36 -18.00
C ARG A 9 31.20 8.22 -17.34
N LYS A 10 29.91 7.97 -17.64
CA LYS A 10 28.81 8.72 -17.00
C LYS A 10 28.80 8.51 -15.49
N SER A 11 29.08 7.30 -15.01
CA SER A 11 29.13 7.00 -13.59
C SER A 11 30.21 7.80 -12.86
N ILE A 12 31.42 7.90 -13.40
CA ILE A 12 32.48 8.67 -12.72
C ILE A 12 32.17 10.18 -12.74
N GLU A 13 31.63 10.72 -13.84
CA GLU A 13 31.19 12.12 -13.91
C GLU A 13 30.07 12.43 -12.92
N ILE A 14 29.07 11.54 -12.81
CA ILE A 14 28.01 11.67 -11.79
C ILE A 14 28.63 11.68 -10.40
N LEU A 15 29.51 10.72 -10.09
CA LEU A 15 30.10 10.59 -8.75
C LEU A 15 31.03 11.76 -8.38
N LYS A 16 31.62 12.43 -9.37
CA LYS A 16 32.43 13.63 -9.18
C LYS A 16 31.61 14.80 -8.65
N THR A 17 30.41 15.00 -9.20
CA THR A 17 29.50 16.09 -8.80
C THR A 17 28.63 15.70 -7.61
N TYR A 18 28.11 14.47 -7.61
CA TYR A 18 27.11 13.96 -6.67
C TYR A 18 27.56 12.64 -6.03
N PRO A 19 27.90 12.60 -4.73
CA PRO A 19 28.25 11.35 -4.07
C PRO A 19 27.03 10.42 -4.02
N LEU A 20 27.06 9.30 -4.73
CA LEU A 20 25.97 8.30 -4.72
C LEU A 20 26.39 7.01 -4.03
N CYS A 21 25.50 6.42 -3.23
CA CYS A 21 25.68 5.07 -2.73
C CYS A 21 25.53 4.05 -3.87
N ASP A 22 25.99 2.82 -3.63
CA ASP A 22 25.95 1.73 -4.61
C ASP A 22 24.52 1.50 -5.12
N TYR A 23 23.51 1.58 -4.24
CA TYR A 23 22.11 1.40 -4.61
C TYR A 23 21.59 2.50 -5.56
N CYS A 24 21.78 3.78 -5.20
CA CYS A 24 21.30 4.91 -6.00
C CYS A 24 22.02 5.05 -7.33
N LEU A 25 23.32 4.74 -7.38
CA LEU A 25 24.08 4.70 -8.64
C LEU A 25 23.57 3.59 -9.55
N GLY A 26 23.36 2.39 -9.01
CA GLY A 26 22.85 1.27 -9.81
C GLY A 26 21.44 1.53 -10.36
N ARG A 27 20.58 2.21 -9.60
CA ARG A 27 19.23 2.59 -10.08
C ARG A 27 19.27 3.50 -11.31
N GLN A 28 20.32 4.32 -11.48
CA GLN A 28 20.46 5.16 -12.69
C GLN A 28 20.65 4.34 -13.97
N PHE A 29 20.97 3.05 -13.87
CA PHE A 29 21.16 2.15 -15.00
C PHE A 29 20.27 0.90 -14.89
N ALA A 30 19.13 1.00 -14.19
CA ALA A 30 18.28 -0.13 -13.82
C ALA A 30 17.79 -0.97 -15.01
N SER A 31 17.55 -0.34 -16.17
CA SER A 31 17.11 -1.03 -17.39
C SER A 31 18.20 -1.84 -18.09
N ILE A 32 19.47 -1.69 -17.71
CA ILE A 32 20.60 -2.38 -18.34
C ILE A 32 20.98 -3.61 -17.52
N GLY A 33 20.71 -4.82 -18.02
CA GLY A 33 21.11 -6.08 -17.38
C GLY A 33 20.10 -6.57 -16.35
N SER A 34 19.13 -7.36 -16.81
CA SER A 34 18.04 -7.94 -16.02
C SER A 34 18.53 -8.93 -14.96
N GLY A 35 17.77 -9.07 -13.87
CA GLY A 35 18.04 -10.05 -12.81
C GLY A 35 19.01 -9.59 -11.73
N LEU A 36 19.63 -8.42 -11.89
CA LEU A 36 20.46 -7.78 -10.88
C LEU A 36 19.67 -6.76 -10.07
N THR A 37 19.95 -6.67 -8.77
CA THR A 37 19.48 -5.58 -7.92
C THR A 37 20.24 -4.28 -8.20
N ASN A 38 19.63 -3.15 -7.87
CA ASN A 38 20.28 -1.84 -7.97
C ASN A 38 21.55 -1.76 -7.08
N LEU A 39 21.56 -2.43 -5.93
CA LEU A 39 22.76 -2.55 -5.09
C LEU A 39 23.91 -3.25 -5.82
N GLU A 40 23.65 -4.43 -6.38
CA GLU A 40 24.66 -5.22 -7.10
C GLU A 40 25.19 -4.46 -8.31
N ARG A 41 24.30 -3.80 -9.06
CA ARG A 41 24.67 -3.03 -10.25
C ARG A 41 25.62 -1.89 -9.92
N GLY A 42 25.27 -1.02 -8.97
CA GLY A 42 26.14 0.10 -8.64
C GLY A 42 27.41 -0.34 -7.93
N ARG A 43 27.37 -1.44 -7.15
CA ARG A 43 28.58 -2.06 -6.61
C ARG A 43 29.52 -2.50 -7.73
N ALA A 44 29.00 -3.20 -8.73
CA ALA A 44 29.78 -3.66 -9.88
C ALA A 44 30.41 -2.48 -10.64
N ILE A 45 29.63 -1.41 -10.90
CA ILE A 45 30.13 -0.19 -11.54
C ILE A 45 31.31 0.40 -10.76
N LYS A 46 31.15 0.62 -9.45
CA LYS A 46 32.25 1.17 -8.61
C LYS A 46 33.45 0.25 -8.52
N THR A 47 33.24 -1.07 -8.49
CA THR A 47 34.33 -2.04 -8.51
C THR A 47 35.13 -1.94 -9.80
N VAL A 48 34.48 -1.82 -10.96
CA VAL A 48 35.20 -1.68 -12.24
C VAL A 48 35.94 -0.34 -12.33
N LEU A 49 35.31 0.76 -11.89
CA LEU A 49 35.98 2.07 -11.81
C LEU A 49 37.22 2.02 -10.91
N PHE A 50 37.10 1.36 -9.74
CA PHE A 50 38.23 1.15 -8.83
C PHE A 50 39.34 0.33 -9.47
N MET A 51 39.01 -0.79 -10.12
CA MET A 51 40.00 -1.63 -10.80
C MET A 51 40.72 -0.87 -11.92
N ASN A 52 40.00 -0.06 -12.70
CA ASN A 52 40.59 0.78 -13.74
C ASN A 52 41.57 1.81 -13.16
N ALA A 53 41.18 2.49 -12.07
CA ALA A 53 42.07 3.43 -11.39
C ALA A 53 43.35 2.73 -10.88
N CYS A 54 43.22 1.57 -10.24
CA CYS A 54 44.37 0.79 -9.78
C CYS A 54 45.26 0.29 -10.93
N ALA A 55 44.69 -0.06 -12.08
CA ALA A 55 45.45 -0.46 -13.27
C ALA A 55 46.28 0.70 -13.82
N GLN A 56 45.68 1.89 -13.93
CA GLN A 56 46.39 3.11 -14.38
C GLN A 56 47.56 3.48 -13.47
N LEU A 57 47.40 3.34 -12.13
CA LEU A 57 48.49 3.57 -11.19
C LEU A 57 49.64 2.57 -11.38
N ARG A 58 49.35 1.30 -11.69
CA ARG A 58 50.39 0.29 -12.00
C ARG A 58 51.13 0.58 -13.30
N GLU A 59 50.47 1.24 -14.24
CA GLU A 59 51.07 1.70 -15.49
C GLU A 59 51.87 3.01 -15.34
N GLY A 60 51.97 3.53 -14.11
CA GLY A 60 52.77 4.72 -13.78
C GLY A 60 52.01 6.04 -13.80
N SER A 61 50.68 6.02 -13.89
CA SER A 61 49.86 7.23 -13.69
C SER A 61 49.96 7.72 -12.24
N GLU A 62 50.01 9.04 -12.05
CA GLU A 62 49.90 9.70 -10.74
C GLU A 62 48.51 10.34 -10.52
N ASP A 63 47.50 9.92 -11.30
CA ASP A 63 46.11 10.36 -11.14
C ASP A 63 45.36 9.51 -10.10
N PHE A 64 45.07 10.14 -8.95
CA PHE A 64 44.33 9.53 -7.84
C PHE A 64 42.86 10.01 -7.76
N GLU A 65 42.39 10.82 -8.71
CA GLU A 65 41.10 11.49 -8.66
C GLU A 65 39.95 10.48 -8.55
N ALA A 66 39.99 9.42 -9.37
CA ALA A 66 38.98 8.36 -9.34
C ALA A 66 38.93 7.63 -7.97
N LEU A 67 40.08 7.39 -7.35
CA LEU A 67 40.13 6.79 -6.00
C LEU A 67 39.53 7.73 -4.96
N LYS A 68 39.85 9.03 -5.01
CA LYS A 68 39.30 10.05 -4.11
C LYS A 68 37.78 10.17 -4.25
N ILE A 69 37.28 10.22 -5.48
CA ILE A 69 35.83 10.24 -5.78
C ILE A 69 35.15 9.00 -5.20
N LEU A 70 35.69 7.80 -5.46
CA LEU A 70 35.10 6.56 -4.95
C LEU A 70 35.14 6.49 -3.42
N ALA A 71 36.25 6.88 -2.79
CA ALA A 71 36.40 6.92 -1.33
C ALA A 71 35.35 7.85 -0.69
N ALA A 72 35.14 9.05 -1.27
CA ALA A 72 34.14 10.01 -0.81
C ALA A 72 32.69 9.47 -0.87
N THR A 73 32.41 8.43 -1.65
CA THR A 73 31.10 7.75 -1.68
C THR A 73 30.94 6.65 -0.62
N GLY A 74 31.96 6.43 0.21
CA GLY A 74 32.03 5.34 1.18
C GLY A 74 32.55 4.01 0.60
N PHE A 75 33.18 4.02 -0.58
CA PHE A 75 33.74 2.79 -1.18
C PHE A 75 35.05 2.40 -0.50
N ARG A 76 34.94 1.51 0.51
CA ARG A 76 36.04 1.13 1.42
C ARG A 76 37.35 0.71 0.74
N ALA A 77 37.30 0.01 -0.38
CA ALA A 77 38.52 -0.45 -1.05
C ALA A 77 39.34 0.72 -1.63
N ALA A 78 38.67 1.77 -2.14
CA ALA A 78 39.37 2.97 -2.62
C ALA A 78 39.97 3.77 -1.48
N ALA A 79 39.24 3.92 -0.36
CA ALA A 79 39.77 4.55 0.86
C ALA A 79 41.03 3.84 1.35
N LYS A 80 40.98 2.51 1.48
CA LYS A 80 42.15 1.71 1.88
C LYS A 80 43.32 1.86 0.91
N SER A 81 43.08 1.86 -0.41
CA SER A 81 44.16 2.06 -1.38
C SER A 81 44.82 3.44 -1.28
N LEU A 82 44.08 4.48 -0.93
CA LEU A 82 44.66 5.81 -0.66
C LEU A 82 45.51 5.79 0.61
N GLU A 83 45.05 5.14 1.68
CA GLU A 83 45.83 4.95 2.92
C GLU A 83 47.14 4.20 2.68
N ASP A 84 47.08 3.09 1.93
CA ASP A 84 48.25 2.27 1.59
C ASP A 84 49.27 3.05 0.74
N LEU A 85 48.82 4.06 -0.01
CA LEU A 85 49.66 4.97 -0.79
C LEU A 85 50.16 6.19 0.01
N GLY A 86 49.79 6.31 1.30
CA GLY A 86 50.14 7.45 2.15
C GLY A 86 49.44 8.75 1.76
N LEU A 87 48.31 8.66 1.04
CA LEU A 87 47.53 9.81 0.60
C LEU A 87 46.39 10.11 1.58
N GLU A 88 45.97 11.37 1.63
CA GLU A 88 44.82 11.79 2.42
C GLU A 88 43.52 11.16 1.87
N VAL A 89 42.76 10.51 2.75
CA VAL A 89 41.47 9.91 2.43
C VAL A 89 40.36 10.95 2.59
N PRO A 90 39.58 11.26 1.54
CA PRO A 90 38.44 12.14 1.68
C PRO A 90 37.39 11.58 2.64
N GLU A 91 36.79 12.45 3.45
CA GLU A 91 35.67 12.08 4.31
C GLU A 91 34.49 11.56 3.47
N ALA A 92 33.92 10.43 3.90
CA ALA A 92 32.78 9.84 3.22
C ALA A 92 31.53 10.71 3.39
N LYS A 93 30.97 11.17 2.27
CA LYS A 93 29.77 12.00 2.23
C LYS A 93 28.51 11.12 2.15
N PRO A 94 27.39 11.55 2.75
CA PRO A 94 26.12 10.85 2.58
C PRO A 94 25.68 10.87 1.12
N CYS A 95 24.91 9.86 0.72
CA CYS A 95 24.40 9.79 -0.65
C CYS A 95 23.51 11.01 -0.96
N TYR A 96 23.82 11.71 -2.04
CA TYR A 96 23.09 12.90 -2.46
C TYR A 96 21.59 12.65 -2.64
N ILE A 97 21.17 11.49 -3.17
CA ILE A 97 19.75 11.17 -3.37
C ILE A 97 19.09 10.72 -2.06
N CYS A 98 19.62 9.67 -1.42
CA CYS A 98 18.89 8.96 -0.36
C CYS A 98 19.41 9.19 1.05
N ASN A 99 20.52 9.90 1.24
CA ASN A 99 21.20 10.07 2.54
C ASN A 99 21.44 8.74 3.29
N GLY A 100 21.63 7.63 2.55
CA GLY A 100 21.86 6.30 3.12
C GLY A 100 20.60 5.50 3.49
N VAL A 101 19.40 6.05 3.29
CA VAL A 101 18.13 5.38 3.62
C VAL A 101 17.93 4.09 2.82
N LEU A 102 18.15 4.14 1.50
CA LEU A 102 17.90 3.01 0.61
C LEU A 102 18.98 1.94 0.81
N SER A 103 18.68 0.97 1.67
CA SER A 103 19.56 -0.12 2.05
C SER A 103 18.77 -1.40 2.27
N ARG A 104 19.42 -2.56 2.08
CA ARG A 104 18.81 -3.87 2.32
C ARG A 104 18.24 -4.00 3.74
N LYS A 105 18.96 -3.45 4.73
CA LYS A 105 18.51 -3.42 6.14
C LYS A 105 17.18 -2.68 6.26
N ARG A 106 17.11 -1.47 5.70
CA ARG A 106 15.90 -0.63 5.75
C ARG A 106 14.68 -1.27 5.06
N PHE A 107 14.87 -1.87 3.89
CA PHE A 107 13.78 -2.59 3.20
C PHE A 107 13.28 -3.79 4.00
N ASN A 108 14.17 -4.56 4.63
CA ASN A 108 13.77 -5.69 5.47
C ASN A 108 13.03 -5.21 6.73
N GLU A 109 13.55 -4.19 7.42
CA GLU A 109 12.94 -3.65 8.64
C GLU A 109 11.49 -3.21 8.42
N ILE A 110 11.23 -2.44 7.36
CA ILE A 110 9.86 -1.98 7.09
C ILE A 110 8.96 -3.12 6.64
N ALA A 111 9.48 -4.04 5.83
CA ALA A 111 8.71 -5.19 5.36
C ALA A 111 8.35 -6.14 6.50
N GLU A 112 9.23 -6.33 7.49
CA GLU A 112 8.95 -7.12 8.68
C GLU A 112 7.80 -6.53 9.50
N LYS A 113 7.80 -5.21 9.75
CA LYS A 113 6.67 -4.54 10.43
C LYS A 113 5.35 -4.74 9.70
N ILE A 114 5.36 -4.51 8.38
CA ILE A 114 4.19 -4.71 7.52
C ILE A 114 3.72 -6.16 7.59
N CYS A 115 4.64 -7.14 7.54
CA CYS A 115 4.29 -8.55 7.62
C CYS A 115 3.61 -8.92 8.95
N GLU A 116 4.09 -8.39 10.08
CA GLU A 116 3.48 -8.68 11.38
C GLU A 116 2.04 -8.14 11.46
N GLU A 117 1.79 -6.93 10.98
CA GLU A 117 0.44 -6.35 10.98
C GLU A 117 -0.49 -7.04 9.97
N LEU A 118 0.01 -7.41 8.79
CA LEU A 118 -0.79 -8.13 7.78
C LEU A 118 -1.32 -9.48 8.27
N LYS A 119 -0.66 -10.12 9.25
CA LYS A 119 -1.15 -11.40 9.84
C LYS A 119 -2.48 -11.26 10.56
N GLU A 120 -2.88 -10.04 10.95
CA GLU A 120 -4.19 -9.79 11.58
C GLU A 120 -5.36 -9.81 10.59
N TYR A 121 -5.10 -9.94 9.28
CA TYR A 121 -6.11 -9.83 8.23
C TYR A 121 -6.14 -11.06 7.31
N GLU A 122 -7.34 -11.48 6.92
CA GLU A 122 -7.57 -12.40 5.81
C GLU A 122 -7.57 -11.61 4.49
N PHE A 123 -6.76 -12.04 3.52
CA PHE A 123 -6.71 -11.49 2.17
C PHE A 123 -6.13 -12.51 1.18
N LYS A 124 -6.50 -12.40 -0.09
CA LYS A 124 -5.97 -13.21 -1.21
C LYS A 124 -5.15 -12.39 -2.20
N ASN A 125 -5.23 -11.07 -2.11
CA ASN A 125 -4.43 -10.17 -2.94
C ASN A 125 -4.12 -8.85 -2.23
N PHE A 126 -3.05 -8.22 -2.67
CA PHE A 126 -2.70 -6.88 -2.21
C PHE A 126 -1.98 -6.10 -3.30
N VAL A 127 -1.80 -4.80 -3.07
CA VAL A 127 -0.89 -3.97 -3.86
C VAL A 127 -0.01 -3.15 -2.94
N VAL A 128 1.25 -2.99 -3.32
CA VAL A 128 2.17 -2.06 -2.65
C VAL A 128 2.20 -0.77 -3.46
N GLY A 129 2.19 0.36 -2.77
CA GLY A 129 2.56 1.65 -3.30
C GLY A 129 3.61 2.30 -2.42
N ALA A 130 4.32 3.28 -2.96
CA ALA A 130 5.28 4.07 -2.21
C ALA A 130 4.94 5.56 -2.25
N ARG A 131 5.20 6.24 -1.14
CA ARG A 131 5.27 7.70 -1.03
C ARG A 131 6.74 8.08 -0.93
N ILE A 132 7.19 8.94 -1.83
CA ILE A 132 8.57 9.41 -1.88
C ILE A 132 8.55 10.92 -1.69
N PRO A 133 9.38 11.47 -0.78
CA PRO A 133 9.51 12.91 -0.60
C PRO A 133 9.83 13.62 -1.93
N PRO A 134 9.16 14.75 -2.26
CA PRO A 134 9.38 15.46 -3.51
C PRO A 134 10.84 15.86 -3.75
N ASP A 135 11.54 16.31 -2.69
CA ASP A 135 12.95 16.69 -2.74
C ASP A 135 13.90 15.53 -3.11
N VAL A 136 13.55 14.30 -2.76
CA VAL A 136 14.31 13.11 -3.17
C VAL A 136 14.13 12.86 -4.67
N ARG A 137 12.90 13.01 -5.17
CA ARG A 137 12.59 12.81 -6.59
C ARG A 137 13.27 13.88 -7.44
N GLU A 138 13.20 15.13 -7.01
CA GLU A 138 13.86 16.26 -7.68
C GLU A 138 15.38 16.08 -7.77
N ARG A 139 16.03 15.60 -6.71
CA ARG A 139 17.47 15.29 -6.72
C ARG A 139 17.83 14.19 -7.73
N GLU A 140 16.97 13.20 -7.89
CA GLU A 140 17.17 12.14 -8.89
C GLU A 140 16.96 12.64 -10.32
N ASP A 141 15.89 13.41 -10.54
CA ASP A 141 15.58 13.98 -11.86
C ASP A 141 16.64 14.98 -12.32
N LEU A 142 17.22 15.76 -11.39
CA LEU A 142 18.33 16.66 -11.67
C LEU A 142 19.54 15.90 -12.24
N ILE A 143 19.96 14.82 -11.57
CA ILE A 143 21.07 13.98 -12.04
C ILE A 143 20.76 13.40 -13.42
N ARG A 144 19.53 12.92 -13.65
CA ARG A 144 19.16 12.33 -14.94
C ARG A 144 19.20 13.34 -16.07
N SER A 145 18.70 14.55 -15.82
CA SER A 145 18.72 15.64 -16.79
C SER A 145 20.14 16.11 -17.10
N GLU A 146 20.98 16.28 -16.08
CA GLU A 146 22.33 16.81 -16.24
C GLU A 146 23.26 15.84 -17.01
N PHE A 147 23.14 14.54 -16.73
CA PHE A 147 24.02 13.52 -17.33
C PHE A 147 23.38 12.73 -18.48
N GLY A 148 22.17 13.12 -18.92
CA GLY A 148 21.45 12.46 -20.01
C GLY A 148 21.24 10.97 -19.74
N ILE A 149 20.62 10.64 -18.61
CA ILE A 149 20.32 9.27 -18.19
C ILE A 149 18.86 8.95 -18.49
N ASP A 150 18.65 8.06 -19.45
CA ASP A 150 17.34 7.53 -19.88
C ASP A 150 17.11 6.08 -19.42
N THR A 151 18.12 5.46 -18.78
CA THR A 151 18.10 4.05 -18.38
C THR A 151 17.72 3.82 -16.91
N GLY A 152 17.47 4.91 -16.18
CA GLY A 152 17.14 4.89 -14.76
C GLY A 152 15.71 4.46 -14.48
N GLU A 153 15.50 3.81 -13.33
CA GLU A 153 14.16 3.47 -12.84
C GLU A 153 13.66 4.50 -11.82
N ASP A 154 12.39 4.90 -11.91
CA ASP A 154 11.76 5.79 -10.92
C ASP A 154 11.83 5.19 -9.50
N ILE A 155 12.31 5.98 -8.54
CA ILE A 155 12.48 5.57 -7.14
C ILE A 155 11.19 5.04 -6.49
N LYS A 156 10.00 5.55 -6.87
CA LYS A 156 8.73 5.02 -6.32
C LYS A 156 8.49 3.61 -6.86
N GLY A 157 8.73 3.38 -8.14
CA GLY A 157 8.65 2.05 -8.76
C GLY A 157 9.61 1.05 -8.10
N ASP A 158 10.86 1.47 -7.91
CA ASP A 158 11.90 0.67 -7.27
C ASP A 158 11.53 0.28 -5.83
N VAL A 159 11.15 1.25 -4.97
CA VAL A 159 10.73 0.98 -3.57
C VAL A 159 9.52 0.05 -3.54
N THR A 160 8.54 0.28 -4.41
CA THR A 160 7.34 -0.57 -4.52
C THR A 160 7.71 -2.01 -4.86
N ARG A 161 8.60 -2.21 -5.84
CA ARG A 161 9.07 -3.53 -6.26
C ARG A 161 9.88 -4.23 -5.17
N GLU A 162 10.78 -3.52 -4.50
CA GLU A 162 11.62 -4.10 -3.46
C GLU A 162 10.80 -4.59 -2.28
N VAL A 163 9.92 -3.75 -1.73
CA VAL A 163 9.06 -4.13 -0.61
C VAL A 163 8.07 -5.21 -1.05
N GLY A 164 7.42 -5.04 -2.21
CA GLY A 164 6.48 -6.03 -2.76
C GLY A 164 7.10 -7.41 -2.92
N ARG A 165 8.34 -7.50 -3.42
CA ARG A 165 9.08 -8.77 -3.54
C ARG A 165 9.34 -9.43 -2.19
N ILE A 166 9.61 -8.67 -1.13
CA ILE A 166 9.80 -9.23 0.22
C ILE A 166 8.47 -9.74 0.76
N LEU A 167 7.39 -8.98 0.62
CA LEU A 167 6.05 -9.37 1.08
C LEU A 167 5.53 -10.62 0.34
N LEU A 168 5.69 -10.70 -0.99
CA LEU A 168 5.27 -11.86 -1.79
C LEU A 168 6.00 -13.16 -1.44
N ARG A 169 7.19 -13.10 -0.84
CA ARG A 169 7.89 -14.29 -0.34
C ARG A 169 7.32 -14.79 1.00
N ARG A 170 6.60 -13.93 1.72
CA ARG A 170 6.02 -14.21 3.03
C ARG A 170 4.55 -14.63 2.96
N PHE A 171 3.83 -14.15 1.95
CA PHE A 171 2.41 -14.43 1.76
C PHE A 171 2.18 -15.11 0.41
N ASP A 172 1.42 -16.20 0.41
CA ASP A 172 1.01 -16.93 -0.80
C ASP A 172 -0.24 -16.29 -1.42
N VAL A 173 -0.06 -15.08 -1.94
CA VAL A 173 -1.14 -14.22 -2.47
C VAL A 173 -0.67 -13.53 -3.74
N VAL A 174 -1.63 -13.05 -4.54
CA VAL A 174 -1.34 -12.41 -5.83
C VAL A 174 -1.34 -10.88 -5.71
N VAL A 175 -0.60 -10.21 -6.61
CA VAL A 175 -0.72 -8.76 -6.76
C VAL A 175 -1.89 -8.45 -7.68
N GLU A 176 -2.84 -7.64 -7.23
CA GLU A 176 -3.99 -7.17 -8.03
C GLU A 176 -4.12 -5.65 -7.93
N TYR A 177 -4.09 -4.95 -9.05
CA TYR A 177 -4.08 -3.48 -9.11
C TYR A 177 -5.48 -2.88 -9.22
N HIS A 178 -6.45 -3.60 -9.80
CA HIS A 178 -7.78 -3.06 -10.08
C HIS A 178 -8.72 -3.21 -8.88
N ASN A 179 -8.67 -4.37 -8.22
CA ASN A 179 -9.53 -4.69 -7.08
C ASN A 179 -8.71 -5.29 -5.92
N PRO A 180 -7.73 -4.54 -5.37
CA PRO A 180 -6.96 -5.01 -4.23
C PRO A 180 -7.85 -5.16 -2.99
N GLU A 181 -7.60 -6.18 -2.19
CA GLU A 181 -8.20 -6.33 -0.86
C GLU A 181 -7.44 -5.55 0.20
N ILE A 182 -6.12 -5.48 0.05
CA ILE A 182 -5.23 -4.66 0.88
C ILE A 182 -4.36 -3.77 -0.01
N VAL A 183 -4.22 -2.51 0.38
CA VAL A 183 -3.26 -1.57 -0.19
C VAL A 183 -2.25 -1.21 0.90
N VAL A 184 -0.98 -1.52 0.67
CA VAL A 184 0.12 -1.13 1.55
C VAL A 184 0.80 0.10 0.95
N LEU A 185 0.72 1.25 1.63
CA LEU A 185 1.44 2.46 1.24
C LEU A 185 2.67 2.63 2.11
N VAL A 186 3.85 2.62 1.51
CA VAL A 186 5.13 2.63 2.21
C VAL A 186 5.83 3.97 2.05
N ASP A 187 6.34 4.52 3.14
CA ASP A 187 7.32 5.59 3.13
C ASP A 187 8.65 5.09 3.71
N ILE A 188 9.55 4.73 2.80
CA ILE A 188 10.86 4.19 3.16
C ILE A 188 11.74 5.22 3.88
N PHE A 189 11.52 6.52 3.66
CA PHE A 189 12.33 7.60 4.23
C PHE A 189 11.95 7.88 5.68
N SER A 190 10.66 7.91 6.00
CA SER A 190 10.18 8.10 7.38
C SER A 190 10.12 6.80 8.21
N ASN A 191 10.28 5.63 7.58
CA ASN A 191 10.10 4.31 8.21
C ASN A 191 8.64 3.99 8.54
N ASP A 192 7.74 4.62 7.82
CA ASP A 192 6.31 4.58 8.10
C ASP A 192 5.57 3.86 6.99
N TYR A 193 4.41 3.33 7.32
CA TYR A 193 3.55 2.66 6.36
C TYR A 193 2.09 2.78 6.77
N LEU A 194 1.20 2.61 5.80
CA LEU A 194 -0.23 2.56 6.00
C LEU A 194 -0.79 1.31 5.34
N ILE A 195 -1.51 0.49 6.11
CA ILE A 195 -2.30 -0.61 5.58
C ILE A 195 -3.74 -0.15 5.43
N GLN A 196 -4.20 -0.05 4.18
CA GLN A 196 -5.59 0.21 3.87
C GLN A 196 -6.28 -1.10 3.49
N VAL A 197 -7.19 -1.54 4.35
CA VAL A 197 -8.05 -2.71 4.12
C VAL A 197 -9.30 -2.26 3.36
N ASN A 198 -9.45 -2.72 2.13
CA ASN A 198 -10.57 -2.30 1.29
C ASN A 198 -11.89 -2.97 1.72
N PRO A 199 -13.05 -2.32 1.53
CA PRO A 199 -14.32 -2.85 2.00
C PRO A 199 -14.70 -4.20 1.37
N LEU A 200 -15.42 -5.01 2.14
CA LEU A 200 -16.10 -6.22 1.67
C LEU A 200 -17.57 -5.89 1.38
N PHE A 201 -18.12 -6.45 0.30
CA PHE A 201 -19.52 -6.21 -0.08
C PHE A 201 -20.30 -7.52 -0.04
N ILE A 202 -21.47 -7.49 0.58
CA ILE A 202 -22.42 -8.60 0.63
C ILE A 202 -23.75 -8.10 0.11
N LYS A 203 -24.37 -8.83 -0.80
CA LYS A 203 -25.72 -8.51 -1.30
C LYS A 203 -26.71 -9.56 -0.79
N GLY A 204 -27.98 -9.20 -0.77
CA GLY A 204 -29.06 -10.11 -0.43
C GLY A 204 -30.41 -9.42 -0.52
N PHE A 205 -31.42 -10.07 0.04
CA PHE A 205 -32.78 -9.55 0.14
C PHE A 205 -33.21 -9.53 1.58
N TYR A 206 -33.87 -8.46 2.02
CA TYR A 206 -34.48 -8.40 3.33
C TYR A 206 -36.01 -8.32 3.24
N ARG A 207 -36.69 -8.97 4.17
CA ARG A 207 -38.11 -8.80 4.45
C ARG A 207 -38.25 -8.06 5.77
N LYS A 208 -39.23 -7.18 5.83
CA LYS A 208 -39.60 -6.41 7.02
C LYS A 208 -40.99 -6.88 7.43
N LEU A 209 -41.07 -7.62 8.52
CA LEU A 209 -42.29 -8.33 8.94
C LEU A 209 -43.11 -7.55 9.97
N VAL A 210 -42.53 -6.49 10.55
CA VAL A 210 -43.18 -5.61 11.52
C VAL A 210 -43.34 -4.19 10.96
N ARG A 211 -44.32 -3.46 11.52
CA ARG A 211 -44.44 -2.00 11.34
C ARG A 211 -43.54 -1.29 12.35
N ASP A 212 -43.43 0.02 12.24
CA ASP A 212 -42.70 0.89 13.17
C ASP A 212 -41.19 0.56 13.27
N LEU A 213 -40.61 0.11 12.15
CA LEU A 213 -39.18 -0.21 12.03
C LEU A 213 -38.57 0.53 10.84
N PRO A 214 -37.70 1.53 11.04
CA PRO A 214 -37.11 2.28 9.94
C PRO A 214 -36.03 1.46 9.21
N GLN A 215 -35.83 1.74 7.92
CA GLN A 215 -34.78 1.10 7.12
C GLN A 215 -33.38 1.44 7.63
N THR A 216 -33.14 2.72 7.90
CA THR A 216 -31.90 3.25 8.45
C THR A 216 -32.14 3.81 9.85
N PRO A 217 -31.11 3.96 10.69
CA PRO A 217 -31.31 4.43 12.04
C PRO A 217 -31.85 5.87 12.08
N TRP A 218 -32.88 6.11 12.90
CA TRP A 218 -33.48 7.44 13.09
C TRP A 218 -33.04 8.00 14.45
N TYR A 219 -32.26 9.08 14.41
CA TYR A 219 -31.79 9.77 15.61
C TYR A 219 -32.83 10.75 16.12
N CYS A 220 -32.89 10.92 17.44
CA CYS A 220 -33.77 11.88 18.07
C CYS A 220 -33.55 13.30 17.50
N ARG A 221 -34.63 13.94 17.02
CA ARG A 221 -34.61 15.27 16.38
C ARG A 221 -34.07 16.38 17.28
N TYR A 222 -34.16 16.20 18.60
CA TYR A 222 -33.76 17.20 19.59
C TYR A 222 -32.26 17.12 19.92
N CYS A 223 -31.72 15.90 20.09
CA CYS A 223 -30.34 15.71 20.55
C CYS A 223 -29.40 15.15 19.50
N TRP A 224 -29.90 14.73 18.33
CA TRP A 224 -29.11 14.21 17.21
C TRP A 224 -28.20 13.06 17.63
N GLY A 225 -28.73 12.11 18.41
CA GLY A 225 -28.00 10.94 18.87
C GLY A 225 -27.27 11.08 20.21
N ARG A 226 -27.20 12.28 20.80
CA ARG A 226 -26.50 12.48 22.09
C ARG A 226 -27.22 11.91 23.32
N GLY A 227 -28.53 11.69 23.21
CA GLY A 227 -29.40 11.37 24.35
C GLY A 227 -29.95 12.64 25.01
N CYS A 228 -31.25 12.64 25.30
CA CYS A 228 -31.95 13.68 26.05
C CYS A 228 -33.24 13.13 26.66
N GLU A 229 -33.86 13.89 27.56
CA GLU A 229 -35.13 13.54 28.21
C GLU A 229 -36.23 13.13 27.20
N TYR A 230 -36.37 13.87 26.09
CA TYR A 230 -37.36 13.56 25.04
C TYR A 230 -37.25 12.18 24.38
N CYS A 231 -36.08 11.54 24.45
CA CYS A 231 -35.85 10.20 23.88
C CYS A 231 -35.47 9.18 24.95
N ASN A 232 -35.75 9.48 26.23
CA ASN A 232 -35.32 8.67 27.36
C ASN A 232 -33.82 8.37 27.33
N TYR A 233 -33.01 9.36 26.94
CA TYR A 233 -31.55 9.28 26.83
C TYR A 233 -31.00 8.24 25.82
N THR A 234 -31.84 7.64 24.98
CA THR A 234 -31.41 6.68 23.94
C THR A 234 -30.71 7.35 22.76
N GLY A 235 -31.01 8.63 22.51
CA GLY A 235 -30.58 9.35 21.30
C GLY A 235 -31.34 8.94 20.04
N ARG A 236 -32.36 8.09 20.13
CA ARG A 236 -33.09 7.51 18.99
C ARG A 236 -34.56 7.92 18.98
N GLU A 237 -35.16 7.96 17.78
CA GLU A 237 -36.63 8.00 17.63
C GLU A 237 -37.22 6.59 17.66
N TYR A 238 -36.55 5.64 17.01
CA TYR A 238 -36.90 4.23 17.01
C TYR A 238 -35.73 3.42 17.58
N PRO A 239 -35.97 2.40 18.44
CA PRO A 239 -34.90 1.67 19.11
C PRO A 239 -33.91 1.00 18.16
N GLU A 240 -34.40 0.52 17.02
CA GLU A 240 -33.66 -0.31 16.07
C GLU A 240 -33.98 0.11 14.62
N SER A 241 -33.19 -0.39 13.68
CA SER A 241 -33.43 -0.27 12.24
C SER A 241 -33.03 -1.56 11.51
N ILE A 242 -33.55 -1.74 10.30
CA ILE A 242 -33.17 -2.88 9.44
C ILE A 242 -31.66 -2.91 9.21
N SER A 243 -31.08 -1.74 8.93
CA SER A 243 -29.64 -1.55 8.78
C SER A 243 -28.87 -2.11 9.99
N GLU A 244 -29.35 -1.88 11.21
CA GLU A 244 -28.69 -2.36 12.44
C GLU A 244 -28.90 -3.85 12.68
N LEU A 245 -30.12 -4.34 12.46
CA LEU A 245 -30.44 -5.78 12.60
C LEU A 245 -29.65 -6.66 11.62
N VAL A 246 -29.34 -6.14 10.44
CA VAL A 246 -28.53 -6.84 9.42
C VAL A 246 -27.04 -6.56 9.59
N GLY A 247 -26.67 -5.30 9.81
CA GLY A 247 -25.29 -4.84 9.79
C GLY A 247 -24.50 -5.19 11.03
N ASN A 248 -25.09 -5.14 12.23
CA ASN A 248 -24.36 -5.42 13.48
C ASN A 248 -23.91 -6.89 13.58
N PRO A 249 -24.75 -7.91 13.27
CA PRO A 249 -24.28 -9.29 13.24
C PRO A 249 -23.17 -9.51 12.21
N ALA A 250 -23.27 -8.89 11.03
CA ALA A 250 -22.23 -8.99 10.01
C ALA A 250 -20.93 -8.29 10.42
N LEU A 251 -21.00 -7.14 11.10
CA LEU A 251 -19.85 -6.43 11.62
C LEU A 251 -19.05 -7.32 12.60
N GLU A 252 -19.74 -7.99 13.53
CA GLU A 252 -19.13 -8.96 14.44
C GLU A 252 -18.58 -10.19 13.69
N PHE A 253 -19.36 -10.74 12.76
CA PHE A 253 -19.01 -11.97 12.04
C PHE A 253 -17.74 -11.83 11.20
N PHE A 254 -17.54 -10.69 10.55
CA PHE A 254 -16.35 -10.39 9.74
C PHE A 254 -15.25 -9.63 10.48
N GLU A 255 -15.45 -9.33 11.77
CA GLU A 255 -14.55 -8.47 12.55
C GLU A 255 -14.24 -7.16 11.81
N ALA A 256 -15.29 -6.52 11.30
CA ALA A 256 -15.21 -5.22 10.63
C ALA A 256 -15.29 -4.08 11.66
N LEU A 257 -14.79 -2.90 11.29
CA LEU A 257 -14.83 -1.72 12.17
C LEU A 257 -16.13 -0.91 12.01
N ASP A 258 -16.72 -0.94 10.83
CA ASP A 258 -17.94 -0.19 10.51
C ASP A 258 -18.65 -0.86 9.32
N TYR A 259 -19.89 -0.45 9.05
CA TYR A 259 -20.61 -0.89 7.86
C TYR A 259 -21.48 0.21 7.27
N LYS A 260 -21.85 0.05 6.00
CA LYS A 260 -22.85 0.87 5.34
C LYS A 260 -23.89 0.01 4.66
N PHE A 261 -25.15 0.19 5.05
CA PHE A 261 -26.29 -0.47 4.43
C PHE A 261 -26.80 0.36 3.24
N HIS A 262 -26.96 -0.27 2.09
CA HIS A 262 -27.49 0.34 0.87
C HIS A 262 -28.71 -0.47 0.41
N GLY A 263 -29.92 0.03 0.66
CA GLY A 263 -31.16 -0.58 0.16
C GLY A 263 -31.53 -0.10 -1.25
N ALA A 264 -32.21 -0.95 -2.02
CA ALA A 264 -32.83 -0.56 -3.30
C ALA A 264 -34.10 0.26 -3.06
N GLY A 265 -33.95 1.58 -2.90
CA GLY A 265 -35.04 2.49 -2.54
C GLY A 265 -35.33 2.52 -1.04
N ARG A 266 -36.38 3.24 -0.65
CA ARG A 266 -36.83 3.38 0.75
C ARG A 266 -38.29 2.99 0.87
N GLU A 267 -38.62 2.38 1.99
CA GLU A 267 -39.97 2.11 2.46
C GLU A 267 -40.31 2.99 3.65
N ASP A 268 -41.60 3.27 3.83
CA ASP A 268 -42.08 3.98 5.01
C ASP A 268 -41.94 3.13 6.27
N VAL A 269 -41.84 3.82 7.41
CA VAL A 269 -41.62 3.19 8.72
C VAL A 269 -42.76 2.25 9.12
N ASP A 270 -43.99 2.53 8.68
CA ASP A 270 -45.21 1.77 8.92
C ASP A 270 -45.52 0.71 7.84
N ALA A 271 -44.76 0.68 6.74
CA ALA A 271 -44.89 -0.30 5.68
C ALA A 271 -44.16 -1.61 6.01
N THR A 272 -44.70 -2.75 5.60
CA THR A 272 -43.99 -4.04 5.61
C THR A 272 -43.38 -4.36 4.24
N VAL A 273 -42.36 -5.20 4.22
CA VAL A 273 -41.72 -5.70 2.99
C VAL A 273 -41.84 -7.22 2.99
N VAL A 274 -42.73 -7.75 2.16
CA VAL A 274 -43.07 -9.18 2.09
C VAL A 274 -42.67 -9.80 0.75
N GLY A 275 -43.06 -11.05 0.48
CA GLY A 275 -42.70 -11.76 -0.75
C GLY A 275 -41.21 -12.09 -0.78
N THR A 276 -40.55 -11.80 -1.91
CA THR A 276 -39.10 -12.05 -2.11
C THR A 276 -38.20 -11.10 -1.32
N GLY A 277 -38.76 -10.07 -0.68
CA GLY A 277 -37.98 -9.04 0.01
C GLY A 277 -37.42 -7.96 -0.91
N ARG A 278 -36.79 -6.96 -0.30
CA ARG A 278 -36.13 -5.84 -0.99
C ARG A 278 -34.62 -6.09 -1.10
N PRO A 279 -34.02 -5.90 -2.30
CA PRO A 279 -32.58 -6.03 -2.48
C PRO A 279 -31.79 -5.02 -1.64
N PHE A 280 -30.66 -5.45 -1.09
CA PHE A 280 -29.70 -4.59 -0.42
C PHE A 280 -28.26 -4.99 -0.72
N VAL A 281 -27.33 -4.06 -0.49
CA VAL A 281 -25.89 -4.32 -0.40
C VAL A 281 -25.38 -3.77 0.92
N LEU A 282 -24.69 -4.61 1.68
CA LEU A 282 -23.95 -4.25 2.88
C LEU A 282 -22.47 -4.07 2.53
N GLU A 283 -21.92 -2.91 2.84
CA GLU A 283 -20.50 -2.58 2.66
C GLU A 283 -19.81 -2.59 4.03
N LEU A 284 -19.03 -3.63 4.33
CA LEU A 284 -18.26 -3.79 5.56
C LEU A 284 -16.90 -3.10 5.41
N LYS A 285 -16.55 -2.23 6.37
CA LYS A 285 -15.34 -1.42 6.38
C LYS A 285 -14.26 -2.07 7.25
N HIS A 286 -13.05 -2.12 6.71
CA HIS A 286 -11.88 -2.68 7.41
C HIS A 286 -12.11 -4.08 8.00
N PRO A 287 -12.65 -5.05 7.23
CA PRO A 287 -12.88 -6.40 7.75
C PRO A 287 -11.56 -7.12 8.01
N ARG A 288 -11.40 -7.71 9.20
CA ARG A 288 -10.28 -8.61 9.49
C ARG A 288 -10.48 -9.99 8.88
N ARG A 289 -11.72 -10.47 8.81
CA ARG A 289 -12.09 -11.73 8.15
C ARG A 289 -12.83 -11.46 6.86
N ARG A 290 -12.65 -12.30 5.84
CA ARG A 290 -13.27 -12.09 4.51
C ARG A 290 -13.98 -13.32 3.97
N TYR A 291 -13.49 -14.52 4.28
CA TYR A 291 -13.87 -15.74 3.57
C TYR A 291 -14.68 -16.68 4.47
N LEU A 292 -15.91 -16.27 4.76
CA LEU A 292 -16.81 -16.94 5.70
C LEU A 292 -18.04 -17.50 4.97
N ASP A 293 -18.71 -18.48 5.58
CA ASP A 293 -19.95 -19.02 5.03
C ASP A 293 -21.11 -18.05 5.28
N LEU A 294 -21.61 -17.44 4.21
CA LEU A 294 -22.72 -16.49 4.27
C LEU A 294 -24.05 -17.14 4.69
N ARG A 295 -24.19 -18.47 4.59
CA ARG A 295 -25.36 -19.19 5.11
C ARG A 295 -25.40 -19.19 6.64
N GLU A 296 -24.25 -19.17 7.28
CA GLU A 296 -24.16 -19.03 8.75
C GLU A 296 -24.54 -17.62 9.17
N LEU A 297 -24.06 -16.61 8.44
CA LEU A 297 -24.45 -15.22 8.66
C LEU A 297 -25.95 -15.00 8.46
N GLU A 298 -26.53 -15.60 7.41
CA GLU A 298 -27.97 -15.52 7.14
C GLU A 298 -28.79 -16.06 8.32
N ARG A 299 -28.43 -17.24 8.83
CA ARG A 299 -29.05 -17.83 10.03
C ARG A 299 -28.89 -16.92 11.25
N LEU A 300 -27.67 -16.42 11.50
CA LEU A 300 -27.38 -15.55 12.63
C LEU A 300 -28.21 -14.27 12.62
N ILE A 301 -28.34 -13.62 11.46
CA ILE A 301 -29.16 -12.41 11.30
C ILE A 301 -30.63 -12.73 11.56
N ASN A 302 -31.14 -13.80 10.97
CA ASN A 302 -32.55 -14.20 11.11
C ASN A 302 -32.91 -14.57 12.55
N GLU A 303 -32.03 -15.26 13.27
CA GLU A 303 -32.20 -15.59 14.68
C GLU A 303 -32.20 -14.33 15.56
N ARG A 304 -31.23 -13.43 15.38
CA ARG A 304 -31.11 -12.19 16.18
C ARG A 304 -32.18 -11.15 15.87
N ALA A 305 -32.76 -11.18 14.67
CA ALA A 305 -33.82 -10.26 14.29
C ALA A 305 -35.19 -10.61 14.91
N GLU A 306 -35.32 -11.76 15.57
CA GLU A 306 -36.52 -12.18 16.33
C GLU A 306 -37.83 -12.02 15.54
N GLY A 307 -37.80 -12.34 14.24
CA GLY A 307 -38.96 -12.24 13.36
C GLY A 307 -39.35 -10.82 12.93
N LYS A 308 -38.57 -9.78 13.28
CA LYS A 308 -38.77 -8.41 12.79
C LYS A 308 -38.29 -8.25 11.35
N VAL A 309 -37.13 -8.85 11.05
CA VAL A 309 -36.46 -8.84 9.75
C VAL A 309 -36.02 -10.26 9.42
N GLU A 310 -36.14 -10.63 8.14
CA GLU A 310 -35.52 -11.85 7.60
C GLU A 310 -34.65 -11.47 6.42
N VAL A 311 -33.43 -11.98 6.36
CA VAL A 311 -32.55 -11.90 5.20
C VAL A 311 -32.47 -13.25 4.50
N SER A 312 -32.28 -13.19 3.18
CA SER A 312 -32.13 -14.38 2.35
C SER A 312 -31.22 -14.11 1.14
N GLY A 313 -30.61 -15.16 0.63
CA GLY A 313 -29.81 -15.12 -0.59
C GLY A 313 -28.53 -14.28 -0.42
N LEU A 314 -27.88 -14.39 0.74
CA LEU A 314 -26.64 -13.66 0.98
C LEU A 314 -25.53 -14.16 0.06
N GLU A 315 -24.95 -13.25 -0.72
CA GLU A 315 -23.85 -13.52 -1.64
C GLU A 315 -22.77 -12.44 -1.55
N TYR A 316 -21.53 -12.83 -1.82
CA TYR A 316 -20.46 -11.86 -2.03
C TYR A 316 -20.79 -10.97 -3.23
N SER A 317 -20.44 -9.70 -3.10
CA SER A 317 -20.78 -8.66 -4.06
C SER A 317 -19.56 -7.78 -4.34
N SER A 318 -19.77 -6.76 -5.15
CA SER A 318 -18.74 -5.84 -5.60
C SER A 318 -19.21 -4.39 -5.55
N ARG A 319 -18.24 -3.47 -5.53
CA ARG A 319 -18.52 -2.03 -5.70
C ARG A 319 -19.24 -1.72 -7.02
N ARG A 320 -19.10 -2.58 -8.04
CA ARG A 320 -19.84 -2.45 -9.31
C ARG A 320 -21.31 -2.78 -9.11
N GLU A 321 -21.64 -3.88 -8.44
CA GLU A 321 -23.03 -4.25 -8.15
C GLU A 321 -23.70 -3.25 -7.21
N LEU A 322 -22.99 -2.68 -6.24
CA LEU A 322 -23.50 -1.56 -5.45
C LEU A 322 -23.92 -0.36 -6.32
N ARG A 323 -23.13 -0.04 -7.36
CA ARG A 323 -23.49 1.04 -8.31
C ARG A 323 -24.72 0.68 -9.12
N LEU A 324 -24.86 -0.59 -9.54
CA LEU A 324 -26.05 -1.07 -10.25
C LEU A 324 -27.30 -0.99 -9.36
N LEU A 325 -27.22 -1.41 -8.10
CA LEU A 325 -28.32 -1.29 -7.13
C LEU A 325 -28.83 0.15 -7.04
N LYS A 326 -27.91 1.12 -6.92
CA LYS A 326 -28.26 2.55 -6.86
C LYS A 326 -28.92 3.07 -8.13
N SER A 327 -28.57 2.52 -9.29
CA SER A 327 -29.17 2.90 -10.57
C SER A 327 -30.58 2.35 -10.79
N LEU A 328 -30.97 1.29 -10.07
CA LEU A 328 -32.30 0.68 -10.14
C LEU A 328 -33.30 1.35 -9.19
N SER A 329 -32.82 2.02 -8.13
CA SER A 329 -33.66 2.73 -7.15
C SER A 329 -34.66 3.76 -7.73
N PRO A 330 -34.41 4.46 -8.86
CA PRO A 330 -35.39 5.38 -9.47
C PRO A 330 -36.56 4.68 -10.20
N MET A 331 -36.48 3.37 -10.46
CA MET A 331 -37.49 2.65 -11.25
C MET A 331 -38.50 1.84 -10.41
N ALA A 332 -38.31 1.79 -9.08
CA ALA A 332 -39.09 0.97 -8.15
C ALA A 332 -39.83 1.80 -7.08
N SER A 333 -40.05 3.09 -7.34
CA SER A 333 -40.80 4.02 -6.49
C SER A 333 -42.27 4.06 -6.87
#